data_AF-A0A1X0NX61-F1
#
_entry.id   AF-A0A1X0NX61-F1
#
_cell.length_a   1.000
_cell.length_b   1.000
_cell.length_c   1.000
_cell.angle_alpha   90.00
_cell.angle_beta   90.00
_cell.angle_gamma   90.00
#
_symmetry.space_group_name_H-M   'P 1'
#
loop_
_entity.id
_entity.type
_entity.pdbx_description
1 polymer ?
#
loop_
_entity_poly.entity_id
_entity_poly.type
_entity_poly.pdbx_seq_one_letter_code
_entity_poly.pdbx_strand_id
1 'polypeptide(L)'
;MPVYENRHLLRLLLSPQEQAQQFVEYCRSHHVLTRGLCRIGTTTRGGMRGLIANKDIRKDENVVMLSVRACLHPATALKNKTFFSIFPSNEANKYFLQPNFVENSRVADRSIIRHNQFLLASYMTYLILRNDMNEGAQALKYINFMPRSEGDFEQLISNMNGSLDTAEVCRIAQSSIASHFGVSQAEIRPLLQWSLSMIFSRMAPIDHRWTLRQAFSDTPFENSFDVKGPNDDKNLVKEPIAFLCPVIDMCNHSEHENVALMVPEQTPTSHEPVICLRSLRDIEKGEELTMTYGGSPTELRVIWGMQQVF
;
A
#
# COMPACT_ATOMS: atom_id res chain seq x y z
N MET A 1 5.59 -26.46 16.13
CA MET A 1 6.33 -25.59 17.07
C MET A 1 5.65 -24.23 17.06
N PRO A 2 5.33 -23.63 18.22
CA PRO A 2 4.64 -22.34 18.24
C PRO A 2 5.55 -21.24 17.70
N VAL A 3 5.00 -20.40 16.81
CA VAL A 3 5.68 -19.35 16.01
C VAL A 3 5.93 -18.09 16.85
N TYR A 4 6.58 -18.24 18.01
CA TYR A 4 6.73 -17.14 18.99
C TYR A 4 8.06 -16.37 18.91
N GLU A 5 9.05 -16.80 18.13
CA GLU A 5 10.42 -16.24 18.22
C GLU A 5 10.86 -15.31 17.07
N ASN A 6 10.21 -15.30 15.90
CA ASN A 6 10.72 -14.55 14.73
C ASN A 6 10.04 -13.21 14.44
N ARG A 7 9.35 -12.59 15.40
CA ARG A 7 8.75 -11.24 15.22
C ARG A 7 9.62 -10.09 15.71
N HIS A 8 10.84 -10.35 16.18
CA HIS A 8 11.69 -9.32 16.76
C HIS A 8 12.00 -8.19 15.76
N LEU A 9 12.13 -8.49 14.46
CA LEU A 9 12.34 -7.49 13.41
C LEU A 9 11.09 -6.64 13.07
N LEU A 10 9.90 -7.05 13.53
CA LEU A 10 8.69 -6.24 13.44
C LEU A 10 8.54 -5.28 14.62
N ARG A 11 9.41 -5.38 15.64
CA ARG A 11 9.35 -4.52 16.82
C ARG A 11 9.86 -3.13 16.45
N LEU A 12 8.99 -2.13 16.64
CA LEU A 12 9.39 -0.73 16.57
C LEU A 12 9.86 -0.28 17.95
N LEU A 13 11.03 0.34 18.01
CA LEU A 13 11.61 0.93 19.23
C LEU A 13 11.20 2.40 19.42
N LEU A 14 10.15 2.84 18.74
CA LEU A 14 9.59 4.19 18.79
C LEU A 14 8.34 4.19 19.66
N SER A 15 8.20 5.21 20.51
CA SER A 15 6.94 5.51 21.19
C SER A 15 5.84 5.86 20.19
N PRO A 16 4.55 5.71 20.56
CA PRO A 16 3.45 6.13 19.70
C PRO A 16 3.52 7.60 19.27
N GLN A 17 4.02 8.48 20.15
CA GLN A 17 4.22 9.90 19.86
C GLN A 17 5.30 10.12 18.79
N GLU A 18 6.43 9.43 18.88
CA GLU A 18 7.50 9.50 17.88
C GLU A 18 7.06 8.94 16.53
N GLN A 19 6.32 7.83 16.53
CA GLN A 19 5.74 7.27 15.30
C GLN A 19 4.79 8.27 14.62
N ALA A 20 3.91 8.90 15.38
CA ALA A 20 3.01 9.92 14.87
C ALA A 20 3.76 11.16 14.35
N GLN A 21 4.79 11.61 15.05
CA GLN A 21 5.63 12.73 14.61
C GLN A 21 6.32 12.42 13.28
N GLN A 22 6.96 11.25 13.17
CA GLN A 22 7.59 10.80 11.92
C GLN A 22 6.59 10.72 10.77
N PHE A 23 5.39 10.21 11.02
CA PHE A 23 4.33 10.17 10.01
C PHE A 23 3.87 11.55 9.56
N VAL A 24 3.71 12.51 10.49
CA VAL A 24 3.39 13.90 10.16
C VAL A 24 4.50 14.55 9.35
N GLU A 25 5.77 14.31 9.70
CA GLU A 25 6.92 14.78 8.93
C GLU A 25 6.92 14.22 7.51
N TYR A 26 6.61 12.93 7.34
CA TYR A 26 6.45 12.31 6.03
C TYR A 26 5.35 12.96 5.21
N CYS A 27 4.15 13.13 5.80
CA CYS A 27 3.03 13.77 5.14
C CYS A 27 3.37 15.21 4.72
N ARG A 28 4.08 15.97 5.55
CA ARG A 28 4.49 17.34 5.24
C ARG A 28 5.52 17.38 4.11
N SER A 29 6.53 16.51 4.13
CA SER A 29 7.58 16.48 3.11
C SER A 29 7.07 16.04 1.74
N HIS A 30 5.96 15.31 1.70
CA HIS A 30 5.30 14.88 0.45
C HIS A 30 4.04 15.68 0.12
N HIS A 31 3.82 16.81 0.81
CA HIS A 31 2.68 17.71 0.58
C HIS A 31 1.31 17.02 0.61
N VAL A 32 1.11 16.07 1.54
CA VAL A 32 -0.21 15.49 1.80
C VAL A 32 -1.09 16.56 2.47
N LEU A 33 -2.22 16.88 1.85
CA LEU A 33 -3.11 17.96 2.29
C LEU A 33 -4.39 17.38 2.89
N THR A 34 -4.66 17.68 4.17
CA THR A 34 -5.96 17.38 4.81
C THR A 34 -6.81 18.63 5.06
N ARG A 35 -6.23 19.83 4.91
CA ARG A 35 -6.87 21.14 5.18
C ARG A 35 -7.51 21.25 6.58
N GLY A 36 -7.05 20.45 7.53
CA GLY A 36 -7.61 20.35 8.88
C GLY A 36 -9.04 19.80 8.93
N LEU A 37 -9.52 19.16 7.84
CA LEU A 37 -10.85 18.55 7.75
C LEU A 37 -10.94 17.26 8.55
N CYS A 38 -9.85 16.50 8.61
CA CYS A 38 -9.80 15.23 9.33
C CYS A 38 -8.57 15.14 10.25
N ARG A 39 -8.65 14.24 11.22
CA ARG A 39 -7.55 13.80 12.07
C ARG A 39 -7.53 12.29 12.17
N ILE A 40 -6.36 11.73 12.44
CA ILE A 40 -6.23 10.31 12.79
C ILE A 40 -6.50 10.18 14.28
N GLY A 41 -7.37 9.24 14.66
CA GLY A 41 -7.70 8.99 16.05
C GLY A 41 -8.29 7.61 16.27
N THR A 42 -8.65 7.33 17.51
CA THR A 42 -9.32 6.09 17.89
C THR A 42 -10.81 6.19 17.58
N THR A 43 -11.34 5.23 16.83
CA THR A 43 -12.76 5.18 16.48
C THR A 43 -13.59 4.63 17.63
N THR A 44 -14.86 5.03 17.67
CA THR A 44 -15.83 4.50 18.63
C THR A 44 -16.17 3.04 18.35
N ARG A 45 -16.04 2.62 17.07
CA ARG A 45 -16.28 1.25 16.60
C ARG A 45 -15.03 0.38 16.80
N GLY A 46 -14.90 -0.17 18.00
CA GLY A 46 -13.87 -1.18 18.30
C GLY A 46 -12.49 -0.61 18.69
N GLY A 47 -12.35 0.70 18.84
CA GLY A 47 -11.12 1.30 19.34
C GLY A 47 -9.93 1.21 18.37
N MET A 48 -10.19 0.99 17.08
CA MET A 48 -9.16 0.96 16.05
C MET A 48 -8.74 2.37 15.66
N ARG A 49 -7.59 2.50 15.00
CA ARG A 49 -7.21 3.76 14.35
C ARG A 49 -8.14 4.02 13.17
N GLY A 50 -8.56 5.27 13.00
CA GLY A 50 -9.40 5.70 11.88
C GLY A 50 -9.27 7.19 11.59
N LEU A 51 -9.89 7.62 10.50
CA LEU A 51 -10.06 9.04 10.20
C LEU A 51 -11.34 9.57 10.84
N ILE A 52 -11.23 10.73 11.49
CA ILE A 52 -12.35 11.39 12.17
C ILE A 52 -12.45 12.83 11.66
N ALA A 53 -13.66 13.27 11.33
CA ALA A 53 -13.97 14.63 10.95
C ALA A 53 -13.61 15.59 12.10
N ASN A 54 -12.75 16.57 11.82
CA ASN A 54 -12.30 17.55 12.81
C ASN A 54 -13.25 18.77 12.88
N LYS A 55 -14.04 18.97 11.84
CA LYS A 55 -15.11 19.96 11.66
C LYS A 55 -16.14 19.41 10.69
N ASP A 56 -17.26 20.08 10.53
CA ASP A 56 -18.26 19.70 9.53
C ASP A 56 -17.64 19.77 8.12
N ILE A 57 -17.90 18.76 7.31
CA ILE A 57 -17.41 18.61 5.94
C ILE A 57 -18.63 18.57 5.03
N ARG A 58 -18.69 19.46 4.04
CA ARG A 58 -19.79 19.44 3.07
C ARG A 58 -19.62 18.30 2.07
N LYS A 59 -20.71 17.89 1.46
CA LYS A 59 -20.70 17.00 0.29
C LYS A 59 -19.74 17.52 -0.78
N ASP A 60 -19.07 16.59 -1.47
CA ASP A 60 -18.18 16.85 -2.60
C ASP A 60 -16.90 17.62 -2.25
N GLU A 61 -16.54 17.73 -0.97
CA GLU A 61 -15.27 18.29 -0.52
C GLU A 61 -14.14 17.26 -0.55
N ASN A 62 -12.96 17.67 -1.05
CA ASN A 62 -11.75 16.86 -0.98
C ASN A 62 -11.16 16.93 0.45
N VAL A 63 -11.37 15.86 1.21
CA VAL A 63 -10.95 15.73 2.61
C VAL A 63 -9.45 15.53 2.71
N VAL A 64 -8.89 14.67 1.87
CA VAL A 64 -7.46 14.44 1.72
C VAL A 64 -7.08 14.55 0.26
N MET A 65 -5.95 15.18 -0.04
CA MET A 65 -5.37 15.23 -1.38
C MET A 65 -3.88 14.93 -1.29
N LEU A 66 -3.38 14.07 -2.17
CA LEU A 66 -1.96 13.73 -2.25
C LEU A 66 -1.53 13.46 -3.69
N SER A 67 -0.26 13.75 -3.98
CA SER A 67 0.39 13.38 -5.25
C SER A 67 0.80 11.91 -5.21
N VAL A 68 0.96 11.30 -6.39
CA VAL A 68 1.54 9.94 -6.52
C VAL A 68 2.88 9.79 -5.82
N ARG A 69 3.64 10.88 -5.68
CA ARG A 69 4.94 10.91 -4.99
C ARG A 69 4.83 10.63 -3.49
N ALA A 70 3.69 10.92 -2.88
CA ALA A 70 3.41 10.65 -1.48
C ALA A 70 3.02 9.19 -1.24
N CYS A 71 2.68 8.43 -2.29
CA CYS A 71 2.30 7.04 -2.17
C CYS A 71 3.52 6.13 -2.13
N LEU A 72 3.34 4.97 -1.50
CA LEU A 72 4.24 3.84 -1.67
C LEU A 72 3.62 2.85 -2.67
N HIS A 73 4.29 2.63 -3.79
CA HIS A 73 3.77 1.81 -4.89
C HIS A 73 4.90 1.02 -5.58
N PRO A 74 4.59 0.02 -6.44
CA PRO A 74 5.61 -0.85 -7.02
C PRO A 74 6.67 -0.11 -7.84
N ALA A 75 6.31 0.97 -8.54
CA ALA A 75 7.28 1.82 -9.22
C ALA A 75 8.30 2.50 -8.29
N THR A 76 7.95 2.81 -7.03
CA THR A 76 8.92 3.31 -6.04
C THR A 76 10.05 2.30 -5.81
N ALA A 77 9.71 1.01 -5.78
CA ALA A 77 10.68 -0.08 -5.65
C ALA A 77 11.55 -0.21 -6.90
N LEU A 78 10.96 -0.15 -8.11
CA LEU A 78 11.69 -0.21 -9.38
C LEU A 78 12.70 0.94 -9.53
N LYS A 79 12.37 2.14 -9.07
CA LYS A 79 13.23 3.32 -9.13
C LYS A 79 14.41 3.26 -8.16
N ASN A 80 14.33 2.44 -7.11
CA ASN A 80 15.38 2.32 -6.12
C ASN A 80 16.48 1.36 -6.60
N LYS A 81 17.53 1.93 -7.21
CA LYS A 81 18.67 1.16 -7.75
C LYS A 81 19.37 0.29 -6.70
N THR A 82 19.53 0.80 -5.48
CA THR A 82 20.20 0.06 -4.40
C THR A 82 19.40 -1.18 -4.02
N PHE A 83 18.09 -1.04 -3.80
CA PHE A 83 17.20 -2.17 -3.58
C PHE A 83 17.21 -3.14 -4.75
N PHE A 84 17.04 -2.64 -5.98
CA PHE A 84 16.95 -3.52 -7.15
C PHE A 84 18.24 -4.30 -7.43
N SER A 85 19.40 -3.75 -7.03
CA SER A 85 20.71 -4.39 -7.17
C SER A 85 20.93 -5.62 -6.29
N ILE A 86 20.07 -5.87 -5.28
CA ILE A 86 20.18 -7.07 -4.42
C ILE A 86 19.72 -8.35 -5.14
N PHE A 87 18.93 -8.20 -6.22
CA PHE A 87 18.42 -9.32 -6.99
C PHE A 87 19.41 -9.69 -8.12
N PRO A 88 19.61 -10.99 -8.40
CA PRO A 88 20.33 -11.39 -9.60
C PRO A 88 19.66 -10.81 -10.85
N SER A 89 20.42 -10.19 -11.76
CA SER A 89 19.87 -9.44 -12.88
C SER A 89 18.94 -10.27 -13.78
N ASN A 90 19.27 -11.54 -14.02
CA ASN A 90 18.43 -12.44 -14.82
C ASN A 90 17.07 -12.70 -14.16
N GLU A 91 17.04 -12.87 -12.84
CA GLU A 91 15.80 -13.10 -12.09
C GLU A 91 14.96 -11.83 -11.98
N ALA A 92 15.60 -10.69 -11.75
CA ALA A 92 14.94 -9.39 -11.75
C ALA A 92 14.26 -9.11 -13.10
N ASN A 93 14.97 -9.40 -14.20
CA ASN A 93 14.43 -9.30 -15.56
C ASN A 93 13.25 -10.25 -15.78
N LYS A 94 13.35 -11.51 -15.33
CA LYS A 94 12.34 -12.56 -15.50
C LYS A 94 11.03 -12.27 -14.78
N TYR A 95 11.07 -11.71 -13.57
CA TYR A 95 9.86 -11.58 -12.74
C TYR A 95 9.34 -10.16 -12.58
N PHE A 96 10.21 -9.15 -12.59
CA PHE A 96 9.82 -7.78 -12.26
C PHE A 96 9.85 -6.82 -13.44
N LEU A 97 10.51 -7.19 -14.54
CA LEU A 97 10.66 -6.34 -15.73
C LEU A 97 9.96 -6.93 -16.98
N GLN A 98 8.99 -7.82 -16.78
CA GLN A 98 8.12 -8.37 -17.83
C GLN A 98 6.75 -7.68 -17.86
N PRO A 99 6.04 -7.65 -19.01
CA PRO A 99 4.70 -7.06 -19.11
C PRO A 99 3.71 -7.59 -18.06
N ASN A 100 3.82 -8.88 -17.73
CA ASN A 100 3.05 -9.57 -16.69
C ASN A 100 3.04 -8.83 -15.33
N PHE A 101 4.07 -8.03 -15.04
CA PHE A 101 4.17 -7.23 -13.82
C PHE A 101 3.08 -6.15 -13.74
N VAL A 102 2.91 -5.37 -14.80
CA VAL A 102 1.91 -4.29 -14.90
C VAL A 102 0.54 -4.78 -15.34
N GLU A 103 0.47 -5.98 -15.92
CA GLU A 103 -0.79 -6.72 -16.13
C GLU A 103 -1.33 -7.36 -14.84
N ASN A 104 -0.69 -7.07 -13.70
CA ASN A 104 -1.11 -7.51 -12.38
C ASN A 104 -1.21 -9.04 -12.25
N SER A 105 -0.30 -9.78 -12.90
CA SER A 105 -0.28 -11.26 -12.87
C SER A 105 0.09 -11.82 -11.50
N ARG A 106 -0.34 -13.07 -11.25
CA ARG A 106 -0.04 -13.82 -10.00
C ARG A 106 1.37 -14.39 -10.03
N VAL A 107 2.02 -14.49 -8.86
CA VAL A 107 3.37 -15.08 -8.74
C VAL A 107 3.42 -16.60 -8.95
N ALA A 108 2.27 -17.25 -8.83
CA ALA A 108 2.09 -18.68 -9.10
C ALA A 108 0.60 -18.97 -9.37
N ASP A 109 0.31 -20.15 -9.92
CA ASP A 109 -1.05 -20.62 -10.12
C ASP A 109 -1.82 -20.65 -8.80
N ARG A 110 -3.06 -20.14 -8.82
CA ARG A 110 -3.95 -20.00 -7.65
C ARG A 110 -3.39 -19.11 -6.51
N SER A 111 -2.23 -18.48 -6.68
CA SER A 111 -1.72 -17.52 -5.72
C SER A 111 -2.61 -16.27 -5.66
N ILE A 112 -2.84 -15.76 -4.46
CA ILE A 112 -3.46 -14.43 -4.30
C ILE A 112 -2.45 -13.30 -4.49
N ILE A 113 -1.15 -13.59 -4.41
CA ILE A 113 -0.07 -12.60 -4.47
C ILE A 113 0.21 -12.24 -5.93
N ARG A 114 0.20 -10.94 -6.23
CA ARG A 114 0.58 -10.41 -7.54
C ARG A 114 2.06 -10.00 -7.58
N HIS A 115 2.70 -10.05 -8.75
CA HIS A 115 4.13 -9.72 -8.89
C HIS A 115 4.46 -8.30 -8.40
N ASN A 116 3.59 -7.32 -8.70
CA ASN A 116 3.77 -5.93 -8.31
C ASN A 116 3.63 -5.71 -6.78
N GLN A 117 2.67 -6.37 -6.14
CA GLN A 117 2.46 -6.38 -4.69
C GLN A 117 3.64 -7.08 -3.99
N PHE A 118 4.14 -8.17 -4.57
CA PHE A 118 5.28 -8.90 -4.01
C PHE A 118 6.57 -8.08 -4.06
N LEU A 119 6.83 -7.37 -5.15
CA LEU A 119 7.97 -6.44 -5.23
C LEU A 119 7.84 -5.33 -4.19
N LEU A 120 6.64 -4.77 -4.03
CA LEU A 120 6.37 -3.74 -3.03
C LEU A 120 6.59 -4.26 -1.61
N ALA A 121 6.12 -5.46 -1.29
CA ALA A 121 6.34 -6.10 0.01
C ALA A 121 7.83 -6.38 0.29
N SER A 122 8.55 -6.82 -0.75
CA SER A 122 10.01 -7.02 -0.70
C SER A 122 10.75 -5.71 -0.44
N TYR A 123 10.29 -4.61 -1.05
CA TYR A 123 10.85 -3.29 -0.84
C TYR A 123 10.54 -2.74 0.56
N MET A 124 9.32 -2.90 1.06
CA MET A 124 8.97 -2.55 2.44
C MET A 124 9.84 -3.32 3.45
N THR A 125 10.04 -4.62 3.21
CA THR A 125 10.92 -5.47 4.03
C THR A 125 12.37 -4.97 3.99
N TYR A 126 12.88 -4.64 2.80
CA TYR A 126 14.21 -4.04 2.63
C TYR A 126 14.35 -2.72 3.41
N LEU A 127 13.34 -1.84 3.37
CA LEU A 127 13.36 -0.58 4.10
C LEU A 127 13.38 -0.79 5.62
N ILE A 128 12.59 -1.73 6.13
CA ILE A 128 12.56 -2.08 7.57
C ILE A 128 13.94 -2.58 8.02
N LEU A 129 14.56 -3.48 7.26
CA LEU A 129 15.87 -4.05 7.59
C LEU A 129 17.01 -3.04 7.49
N ARG A 130 16.96 -2.15 6.49
CA ARG A 130 17.95 -1.08 6.34
C ARG A 130 17.93 -0.15 7.55
N ASN A 131 16.75 0.10 8.12
CA ASN A 131 16.54 0.94 9.30
C ASN A 131 17.28 2.29 9.26
N ASP A 132 17.42 2.85 8.06
CA ASP A 132 18.00 4.18 7.82
C ASP A 132 16.85 5.17 7.61
N MET A 133 17.01 6.41 8.08
CA MET A 133 16.04 7.50 7.97
C MET A 133 16.52 8.64 7.05
N ASN A 134 17.67 8.48 6.37
CA ASN A 134 18.25 9.44 5.43
C ASN A 134 17.37 9.70 4.19
N GLU A 135 17.76 10.68 3.34
CA GLU A 135 17.09 10.97 2.07
C GLU A 135 17.06 9.72 1.17
N GLY A 136 15.84 9.24 0.86
CA GLY A 136 15.59 7.92 0.26
C GLY A 136 14.96 6.91 1.23
N ALA A 137 14.79 7.27 2.50
CA ALA A 137 14.16 6.44 3.52
C ALA A 137 12.94 7.10 4.20
N GLN A 138 12.45 8.22 3.67
CA GLN A 138 11.24 8.87 4.17
C GLN A 138 10.05 7.90 4.18
N ALA A 139 9.96 6.97 3.22
CA ALA A 139 8.93 5.93 3.20
C ALA A 139 8.93 5.04 4.46
N LEU A 140 10.08 4.87 5.14
CA LEU A 140 10.15 4.12 6.39
C LEU A 140 9.36 4.82 7.52
N LYS A 141 9.30 6.16 7.54
CA LYS A 141 8.44 6.91 8.48
C LYS A 141 6.97 6.52 8.34
N TYR A 142 6.50 6.36 7.11
CA TYR A 142 5.15 5.90 6.83
C TYR A 142 4.95 4.42 7.19
N ILE A 143 5.87 3.54 6.78
CA ILE A 143 5.84 2.11 7.11
C ILE A 143 5.84 1.89 8.64
N ASN A 144 6.60 2.69 9.40
CA ASN A 144 6.63 2.61 10.86
C ASN A 144 5.33 3.06 11.51
N PHE A 145 4.52 3.86 10.83
CA PHE A 145 3.21 4.26 11.34
C PHE A 145 2.14 3.18 11.14
N MET A 146 2.34 2.24 10.20
CA MET A 146 1.42 1.14 9.95
C MET A 146 1.32 0.19 11.15
N PRO A 147 0.15 -0.38 11.43
CA PRO A 147 -0.05 -1.19 12.62
C PRO A 147 0.73 -2.51 12.57
N ARG A 148 1.28 -2.89 13.72
CA ARG A 148 1.94 -4.19 13.93
C ARG A 148 1.03 -5.22 14.59
N SER A 149 -0.06 -4.77 15.20
CA SER A 149 -0.97 -5.60 16.00
C SER A 149 -2.46 -5.25 15.81
N GLU A 150 -2.80 -4.39 14.86
CA GLU A 150 -4.20 -4.07 14.53
C GLU A 150 -4.60 -4.94 13.32
N GLY A 151 -5.60 -5.81 13.49
CA GLY A 151 -6.12 -6.73 12.47
C GLY A 151 -5.79 -8.21 12.71
N ASP A 152 -6.72 -9.10 12.35
CA ASP A 152 -6.55 -10.56 12.40
C ASP A 152 -6.24 -11.09 10.98
N PHE A 153 -4.94 -11.25 10.70
CA PHE A 153 -4.46 -11.68 9.39
C PHE A 153 -4.13 -13.18 9.33
N GLU A 154 -4.53 -14.00 10.30
CA GLU A 154 -4.15 -15.42 10.32
C GLU A 154 -4.60 -16.16 9.06
N GLN A 155 -5.85 -15.95 8.65
CA GLN A 155 -6.40 -16.56 7.43
C GLN A 155 -5.70 -16.06 6.17
N LEU A 156 -5.43 -14.75 6.08
CA LEU A 156 -4.70 -14.15 4.95
C LEU A 156 -3.29 -14.73 4.86
N ILE A 157 -2.57 -14.80 5.97
CA ILE A 157 -1.22 -15.36 6.07
C ILE A 157 -1.21 -16.83 5.65
N SER A 158 -2.19 -17.61 6.10
CA SER A 158 -2.36 -19.01 5.70
C SER A 158 -2.48 -19.15 4.17
N ASN A 159 -3.29 -18.30 3.54
CA ASN A 159 -3.49 -18.30 2.09
C ASN A 159 -2.24 -17.88 1.30
N MET A 160 -1.37 -17.05 1.89
CA MET A 160 -0.13 -16.60 1.25
C MET A 160 1.01 -17.62 1.38
N ASN A 161 1.01 -18.45 2.44
CA ASN A 161 2.15 -19.29 2.80
C ASN A 161 2.59 -20.23 1.68
N GLY A 162 1.64 -20.94 1.07
CA GLY A 162 1.95 -21.88 -0.01
C GLY A 162 2.71 -21.21 -1.16
N SER A 163 2.31 -19.99 -1.54
CA SER A 163 2.99 -19.24 -2.61
C SER A 163 4.35 -18.70 -2.18
N LEU A 164 4.46 -18.20 -0.95
CA LEU A 164 5.74 -17.69 -0.44
C LEU A 164 6.78 -18.82 -0.26
N ASP A 165 6.36 -20.06 -0.06
CA ASP A 165 7.25 -21.22 0.07
C ASP A 165 7.64 -21.82 -1.28
N THR A 166 6.72 -21.83 -2.25
CA THR A 166 6.90 -22.60 -3.50
C THR A 166 7.24 -21.74 -4.71
N ALA A 167 6.72 -20.52 -4.81
CA ALA A 167 6.94 -19.68 -5.98
C ALA A 167 8.41 -19.28 -6.07
N GLU A 168 9.00 -19.49 -7.25
CA GLU A 168 10.43 -19.28 -7.48
C GLU A 168 10.84 -17.83 -7.19
N VAL A 169 10.06 -16.84 -7.67
CA VAL A 169 10.26 -15.42 -7.37
C VAL A 169 10.28 -15.12 -5.87
N CYS A 170 9.42 -15.79 -5.09
CA CYS A 170 9.35 -15.61 -3.64
C CYS A 170 10.60 -16.13 -2.94
N ARG A 171 11.10 -17.31 -3.34
CA ARG A 171 12.32 -17.90 -2.77
C ARG A 171 13.55 -17.07 -3.12
N ILE A 172 13.66 -16.62 -4.37
CA ILE A 172 14.78 -15.77 -4.81
C ILE A 172 14.80 -14.47 -4.02
N ALA A 173 13.67 -13.78 -3.90
CA ALA A 173 13.60 -12.53 -3.17
C ALA A 173 13.93 -12.69 -1.68
N GLN A 174 13.38 -13.72 -1.03
CA GLN A 174 13.72 -14.06 0.36
C GLN A 174 15.22 -14.30 0.54
N SER A 175 15.83 -15.06 -0.36
CA SER A 175 17.27 -15.36 -0.34
C SER A 175 18.13 -14.11 -0.58
N SER A 176 17.77 -13.29 -1.57
CA SER A 176 18.49 -12.06 -1.91
C SER A 176 18.47 -11.06 -0.76
N ILE A 177 17.31 -10.82 -0.14
CA ILE A 177 17.19 -9.90 1.00
C ILE A 177 17.95 -10.48 2.21
N ALA A 178 17.76 -11.76 2.52
CA ALA A 178 18.44 -12.43 3.63
C ALA A 178 19.97 -12.31 3.51
N SER A 179 20.50 -12.64 2.34
CA SER A 179 21.94 -12.57 2.05
C SER A 179 22.47 -11.15 2.10
N HIS A 180 21.71 -10.15 1.63
CA HIS A 180 22.15 -8.76 1.64
C HIS A 180 22.33 -8.21 3.06
N PHE A 181 21.44 -8.58 3.99
CA PHE A 181 21.48 -8.12 5.38
C PHE A 181 22.18 -9.08 6.35
N GLY A 182 22.67 -10.23 5.88
CA GLY A 182 23.32 -11.23 6.72
C GLY A 182 22.38 -11.88 7.74
N VAL A 183 21.10 -12.01 7.40
CA VAL A 183 20.06 -12.65 8.23
C VAL A 183 19.57 -13.94 7.57
N SER A 184 18.81 -14.75 8.28
CA SER A 184 18.21 -15.96 7.73
C SER A 184 16.92 -15.67 6.95
N GLN A 185 16.56 -16.54 6.00
CA GLN A 185 15.24 -16.43 5.33
C GLN A 185 14.07 -16.57 6.31
N ALA A 186 14.26 -17.31 7.41
CA ALA A 186 13.25 -17.46 8.46
C ALA A 186 12.94 -16.14 9.19
N GLU A 187 13.87 -15.19 9.19
CA GLU A 187 13.69 -13.84 9.74
C GLU A 187 13.07 -12.86 8.72
N ILE A 188 13.33 -13.06 7.43
CA ILE A 188 12.68 -12.29 6.34
C ILE A 188 11.19 -12.61 6.25
N ARG A 189 10.83 -13.87 6.47
CA ARG A 189 9.48 -14.36 6.22
C ARG A 189 8.38 -13.60 6.99
N PRO A 190 8.48 -13.35 8.30
CA PRO A 190 7.48 -12.57 9.03
C PRO A 190 7.36 -11.12 8.54
N LEU A 191 8.46 -10.50 8.09
CA LEU A 191 8.44 -9.15 7.51
C LEU A 191 7.67 -9.10 6.19
N LEU A 192 7.87 -10.10 5.32
CA LEU A 192 7.14 -10.22 4.07
C LEU A 192 5.65 -10.48 4.29
N GLN A 193 5.32 -11.39 5.21
CA GLN A 193 3.93 -11.67 5.58
C GLN A 193 3.24 -10.41 6.10
N TRP A 194 3.88 -9.69 7.03
CA TRP A 194 3.35 -8.42 7.53
C TRP A 194 3.20 -7.37 6.43
N SER A 195 4.22 -7.21 5.57
CA SER A 195 4.19 -6.22 4.49
C SER A 195 3.08 -6.51 3.48
N LEU A 196 2.89 -7.78 3.11
CA LEU A 196 1.77 -8.20 2.26
C LEU A 196 0.44 -7.96 2.96
N SER A 197 0.29 -8.29 4.24
CA SER A 197 -0.93 -7.99 5.00
C SER A 197 -1.25 -6.50 5.01
N MET A 198 -0.24 -5.63 5.16
CA MET A 198 -0.45 -4.18 5.03
C MET A 198 -0.88 -3.79 3.63
N ILE A 199 -0.27 -4.34 2.59
CA ILE A 199 -0.68 -4.06 1.20
C ILE A 199 -2.13 -4.49 0.97
N PHE A 200 -2.50 -5.72 1.32
CA PHE A 200 -3.85 -6.23 1.11
C PHE A 200 -4.91 -5.47 1.90
N SER A 201 -4.60 -5.05 3.13
CA SER A 201 -5.57 -4.38 4.01
C SER A 201 -5.61 -2.86 3.89
N ARG A 202 -4.76 -2.25 3.04
CA ARG A 202 -4.62 -0.79 2.95
C ARG A 202 -4.47 -0.25 1.54
N MET A 203 -4.37 -1.11 0.52
CA MET A 203 -4.16 -0.65 -0.84
C MET A 203 -5.37 0.11 -1.37
N ALA A 204 -5.08 1.24 -2.01
CA ALA A 204 -5.96 1.91 -2.95
C ALA A 204 -5.71 1.28 -4.34
N PRO A 205 -6.74 0.71 -5.01
CA PRO A 205 -6.62 0.29 -6.40
C PRO A 205 -6.58 1.53 -7.30
N ILE A 206 -5.49 1.71 -8.05
CA ILE A 206 -5.34 2.81 -9.02
C ILE A 206 -5.37 2.24 -10.43
N ASP A 207 -6.37 2.64 -11.21
CA ASP A 207 -6.61 2.22 -12.59
C ASP A 207 -6.45 3.37 -13.61
N HIS A 208 -6.40 4.63 -13.15
CA HIS A 208 -6.29 5.78 -14.03
C HIS A 208 -4.92 5.84 -14.74
N ARG A 209 -4.93 5.73 -16.07
CA ARG A 209 -3.74 5.63 -16.94
C ARG A 209 -2.77 6.77 -16.73
N TRP A 210 -3.23 8.02 -16.70
CA TRP A 210 -2.35 9.18 -16.51
C TRP A 210 -1.60 9.11 -15.17
N THR A 211 -2.30 8.68 -14.11
CA THR A 211 -1.73 8.51 -12.76
C THR A 211 -0.69 7.40 -12.75
N LEU A 212 -0.99 6.26 -13.38
CA LEU A 212 -0.05 5.14 -13.52
C LEU A 212 1.18 5.52 -14.35
N ARG A 213 1.01 6.20 -15.50
CA ARG A 213 2.11 6.70 -16.32
C ARG A 213 3.05 7.60 -15.52
N GLN A 214 2.49 8.55 -14.77
CA GLN A 214 3.30 9.44 -13.94
C GLN A 214 4.02 8.69 -12.81
N ALA A 215 3.34 7.75 -12.15
CA ALA A 215 3.95 6.95 -11.09
C ALA A 215 5.11 6.09 -11.62
N PHE A 216 4.94 5.51 -12.80
CA PHE A 216 5.92 4.66 -13.49
C PHE A 216 6.85 5.41 -14.45
N SER A 217 6.86 6.74 -14.45
CA SER A 217 7.83 7.55 -15.20
C SER A 217 9.25 7.07 -14.90
N ASP A 218 10.16 7.07 -15.87
CA ASP A 218 11.56 6.67 -15.65
C ASP A 218 11.72 5.19 -15.25
N THR A 219 10.71 4.36 -15.50
CA THR A 219 10.78 2.90 -15.37
C THR A 219 10.55 2.24 -16.73
N PRO A 220 10.93 0.96 -16.92
CA PRO A 220 10.63 0.25 -18.17
C PRO A 220 9.14 0.15 -18.53
N PHE A 221 8.24 0.49 -17.60
CA PHE A 221 6.79 0.36 -17.79
C PHE A 221 6.05 1.68 -18.07
N GLU A 222 6.75 2.81 -18.21
CA GLU A 222 6.12 4.12 -18.44
C GLU A 222 5.08 4.08 -19.58
N ASN A 223 5.43 3.43 -20.71
CA ASN A 223 4.57 3.32 -21.89
C ASN A 223 3.62 2.10 -21.84
N SER A 224 3.65 1.30 -20.78
CA SER A 224 2.79 0.11 -20.68
C SER A 224 1.31 0.45 -20.45
N PHE A 225 1.04 1.69 -20.03
CA PHE A 225 -0.30 2.20 -19.73
C PHE A 225 -0.91 3.02 -20.87
N ASP A 226 -0.28 3.04 -22.05
CA ASP A 226 -0.86 3.64 -23.24
C ASP A 226 -2.04 2.80 -23.77
N VAL A 227 -2.93 3.45 -24.52
CA VAL A 227 -4.08 2.81 -25.17
C VAL A 227 -3.57 1.93 -26.31
N LYS A 228 -3.78 0.62 -26.23
CA LYS A 228 -3.21 -0.34 -27.20
C LYS A 228 -4.17 -0.73 -28.33
N GLY A 229 -5.46 -0.48 -28.18
CA GLY A 229 -6.46 -0.89 -29.17
C GLY A 229 -7.82 -0.21 -29.00
N PRO A 230 -8.76 -0.46 -29.92
CA PRO A 230 -10.07 0.21 -29.93
C PRO A 230 -10.98 -0.18 -28.76
N ASN A 231 -10.69 -1.32 -28.10
CA ASN A 231 -11.47 -1.83 -26.96
C ASN A 231 -10.90 -1.38 -25.61
N ASP A 232 -9.76 -0.68 -25.61
CA ASP A 232 -9.18 -0.16 -24.38
C ASP A 232 -9.93 1.09 -23.93
N ASP A 233 -10.27 1.16 -22.64
CA ASP A 233 -10.74 2.40 -22.06
C ASP A 233 -9.65 3.46 -22.17
N LYS A 234 -10.04 4.68 -22.55
CA LYS A 234 -9.12 5.80 -22.79
C LYS A 234 -8.43 6.27 -21.53
N ASN A 235 -9.12 6.18 -20.39
CA ASN A 235 -8.70 6.73 -19.11
C ASN A 235 -8.28 5.64 -18.13
N LEU A 236 -8.86 4.46 -18.21
CA LEU A 236 -8.69 3.38 -17.23
C LEU A 236 -7.95 2.17 -17.81
N VAL A 237 -7.14 1.53 -16.98
CA VAL A 237 -6.63 0.19 -17.26
C VAL A 237 -7.60 -0.86 -16.72
N LYS A 238 -7.56 -2.05 -17.31
CA LYS A 238 -8.45 -3.16 -16.90
C LYS A 238 -8.16 -3.67 -15.47
N GLU A 239 -6.88 -3.75 -15.11
CA GLU A 239 -6.45 -4.29 -13.82
C GLU A 239 -5.73 -3.19 -13.02
N PRO A 240 -6.30 -2.73 -11.88
CA PRO A 240 -5.69 -1.67 -11.08
C PRO A 240 -4.39 -2.13 -10.42
N ILE A 241 -3.51 -1.16 -10.16
CA ILE A 241 -2.26 -1.37 -9.41
C ILE A 241 -2.44 -0.91 -7.96
N ALA A 242 -1.91 -1.68 -7.02
CA ALA A 242 -1.98 -1.39 -5.60
C ALA A 242 -1.08 -0.22 -5.21
N PHE A 243 -1.66 0.82 -4.61
CA PHE A 243 -0.95 1.95 -4.02
C PHE A 243 -1.24 2.02 -2.52
N LEU A 244 -0.23 2.32 -1.71
CA LEU A 244 -0.41 2.67 -0.31
C LEU A 244 -0.42 4.19 -0.20
N CYS A 245 -1.60 4.72 0.11
CA CYS A 245 -1.89 6.14 0.10
C CYS A 245 -1.94 6.66 1.54
N PRO A 246 -0.89 7.35 2.03
CA PRO A 246 -0.85 7.79 3.42
C PRO A 246 -2.06 8.66 3.77
N VAL A 247 -2.56 8.51 5.00
CA VAL A 247 -3.77 9.16 5.52
C VAL A 247 -5.04 8.56 4.94
N ILE A 248 -5.17 8.44 3.61
CA ILE A 248 -6.34 7.83 2.96
C ILE A 248 -6.52 6.39 3.44
N ASP A 249 -5.42 5.65 3.56
CA ASP A 249 -5.38 4.27 4.04
C ASP A 249 -5.72 4.09 5.53
N MET A 250 -5.97 5.18 6.26
CA MET A 250 -6.50 5.16 7.63
C MET A 250 -8.03 5.22 7.67
N CYS A 251 -8.70 5.40 6.53
CA CYS A 251 -10.15 5.39 6.45
C CYS A 251 -10.66 3.96 6.59
N ASN A 252 -11.56 3.67 7.53
CA ASN A 252 -12.07 2.31 7.78
C ASN A 252 -13.19 1.91 6.83
N HIS A 253 -13.55 0.62 6.88
CA HIS A 253 -14.71 0.08 6.16
C HIS A 253 -16.05 0.47 6.79
N SER A 254 -17.09 0.62 5.96
CA SER A 254 -18.49 0.56 6.37
C SER A 254 -19.39 0.26 5.15
N GLU A 255 -20.52 -0.42 5.35
CA GLU A 255 -21.59 -0.52 4.33
C GLU A 255 -22.29 0.83 4.04
N HIS A 256 -22.09 1.82 4.92
CA HIS A 256 -22.62 3.18 4.81
C HIS A 256 -21.48 4.19 4.65
N GLU A 257 -20.72 4.05 3.57
CA GLU A 257 -19.63 4.95 3.25
C GLU A 257 -20.08 6.42 3.20
N ASN A 258 -19.24 7.31 3.69
CA ASN A 258 -19.43 8.75 3.61
C ASN A 258 -18.30 9.45 2.85
N VAL A 259 -17.24 8.72 2.51
CA VAL A 259 -16.15 9.18 1.65
C VAL A 259 -15.77 8.12 0.63
N ALA A 260 -15.23 8.54 -0.51
CA ALA A 260 -14.70 7.64 -1.54
C ALA A 260 -13.32 8.08 -2.02
N LEU A 261 -12.51 7.10 -2.44
CA LEU A 261 -11.30 7.34 -3.19
C LEU A 261 -11.67 7.87 -4.57
N MET A 262 -11.03 8.98 -4.98
CA MET A 262 -11.19 9.55 -6.30
C MET A 262 -9.83 9.89 -6.90
N VAL A 263 -9.70 9.64 -8.20
CA VAL A 263 -8.56 10.05 -9.02
C VAL A 263 -9.11 10.97 -10.10
N PRO A 264 -9.01 12.30 -9.94
CA PRO A 264 -9.55 13.24 -10.91
C PRO A 264 -8.89 13.06 -12.30
N GLU A 265 -9.69 13.24 -13.34
CA GLU A 265 -9.19 13.23 -14.71
C GLU A 265 -8.15 14.33 -14.94
N GLN A 266 -7.32 14.14 -15.96
CA GLN A 266 -6.35 15.15 -16.36
C GLN A 266 -7.08 16.40 -16.86
N THR A 267 -6.80 17.55 -16.25
CA THR A 267 -7.24 18.85 -16.77
C THR A 267 -6.07 19.56 -17.45
N PRO A 268 -6.32 20.48 -18.41
CA PRO A 268 -5.27 21.26 -19.06
C PRO A 268 -4.38 22.06 -18.08
N THR A 269 -4.90 22.36 -16.89
CA THR A 269 -4.20 23.08 -15.83
C THR A 269 -3.54 22.17 -14.79
N SER A 270 -3.77 20.86 -14.85
CA SER A 270 -3.21 19.92 -13.87
C SER A 270 -1.73 19.66 -14.18
N HIS A 271 -0.84 20.07 -13.28
CA HIS A 271 0.59 19.82 -13.40
C HIS A 271 1.02 18.41 -12.95
N GLU A 272 0.22 17.77 -12.10
CA GLU A 272 0.45 16.40 -11.63
C GLU A 272 -0.88 15.68 -11.32
N PRO A 273 -0.92 14.34 -11.39
CA PRO A 273 -2.06 13.56 -10.92
C PRO A 273 -2.21 13.68 -9.41
N VAL A 274 -3.46 13.80 -8.97
CA VAL A 274 -3.84 13.84 -7.56
C VAL A 274 -4.70 12.63 -7.24
N ILE A 275 -4.50 12.07 -6.06
CA ILE A 275 -5.38 11.07 -5.46
C ILE A 275 -6.06 11.76 -4.28
N CYS A 276 -7.39 11.68 -4.22
CA CYS A 276 -8.14 12.32 -3.15
C CYS A 276 -9.11 11.36 -2.46
N LEU A 277 -9.39 11.68 -1.20
CA LEU A 277 -10.52 11.15 -0.44
C LEU A 277 -11.60 12.24 -0.45
N ARG A 278 -12.75 11.98 -1.04
CA ARG A 278 -13.83 12.97 -1.23
C ARG A 278 -15.09 12.58 -0.47
N SER A 279 -15.76 13.53 0.16
CA SER A 279 -17.03 13.29 0.84
C SER A 279 -18.17 13.05 -0.16
N LEU A 280 -19.01 12.06 0.14
CA LEU A 280 -20.18 11.66 -0.65
C LEU A 280 -21.47 12.35 -0.19
N ARG A 281 -21.46 12.85 1.05
CA ARG A 281 -22.54 13.61 1.69
C ARG A 281 -21.94 14.61 2.69
N ASP A 282 -22.80 15.39 3.33
CA ASP A 282 -22.40 16.18 4.50
C ASP A 282 -22.02 15.23 5.66
N ILE A 283 -20.96 15.57 6.38
CA ILE A 283 -20.38 14.79 7.48
C ILE A 283 -20.21 15.72 8.69
N GLU A 284 -20.69 15.28 9.84
CA GLU A 284 -20.65 16.08 11.06
C GLU A 284 -19.26 16.03 11.72
N LYS A 285 -18.89 17.10 12.43
CA LYS A 285 -17.71 17.10 13.30
C LYS A 285 -17.74 15.92 14.28
N GLY A 286 -16.64 15.17 14.32
CA GLY A 286 -16.48 14.01 15.20
C GLY A 286 -16.96 12.69 14.59
N GLU A 287 -17.62 12.73 13.44
CA GLU A 287 -18.01 11.53 12.70
C GLU A 287 -16.78 10.80 12.13
N GLU A 288 -16.82 9.48 12.08
CA GLU A 288 -15.79 8.65 11.44
C GLU A 288 -15.92 8.73 9.93
N LEU A 289 -14.80 8.89 9.22
CA LEU A 289 -14.77 8.80 7.76
C LEU A 289 -14.61 7.34 7.35
N THR A 290 -15.50 6.87 6.48
CA THR A 290 -15.61 5.45 6.10
C THR A 290 -15.79 5.29 4.60
N MET A 291 -15.22 4.21 4.05
CA MET A 291 -15.32 3.84 2.64
C MET A 291 -15.68 2.36 2.46
N THR A 292 -16.23 1.98 1.30
CA THR A 292 -16.43 0.58 0.95
C THR A 292 -15.15 -0.02 0.39
N TYR A 293 -14.63 -1.08 1.02
CA TYR A 293 -13.40 -1.75 0.59
C TYR A 293 -13.62 -2.82 -0.49
N GLY A 294 -14.86 -3.24 -0.71
CA GLY A 294 -15.23 -4.34 -1.60
C GLY A 294 -16.59 -4.92 -1.25
N GLY A 295 -17.15 -5.74 -2.15
CA GLY A 295 -18.57 -6.08 -2.13
C GLY A 295 -18.97 -7.38 -1.43
N SER A 296 -18.03 -8.23 -0.98
CA SER A 296 -18.39 -9.52 -0.34
C SER A 296 -17.82 -9.70 1.08
N PRO A 297 -18.63 -10.17 2.06
CA PRO A 297 -18.17 -10.47 3.42
C PRO A 297 -17.04 -11.51 3.50
N THR A 298 -16.90 -12.36 2.49
CA THR A 298 -15.79 -13.33 2.39
C THR A 298 -14.50 -12.63 2.05
N GLU A 299 -14.53 -11.67 1.12
CA GLU A 299 -13.38 -10.85 0.75
C GLU A 299 -12.92 -9.98 1.93
N LEU A 300 -13.86 -9.36 2.65
CA LEU A 300 -13.58 -8.58 3.87
C LEU A 300 -12.92 -9.41 4.98
N ARG A 301 -13.34 -10.67 5.16
CA ARG A 301 -12.69 -11.59 6.11
C ARG A 301 -11.32 -12.06 5.63
N VAL A 302 -11.23 -12.47 4.38
CA VAL A 302 -10.04 -13.16 3.84
C VAL A 302 -8.91 -12.20 3.48
N ILE A 303 -9.23 -10.99 3.00
CA ILE A 303 -8.25 -9.99 2.55
C ILE A 303 -8.02 -8.92 3.62
N TRP A 304 -9.08 -8.50 4.30
CA TRP A 304 -9.02 -7.35 5.23
C TRP A 304 -8.93 -7.75 6.70
N GLY A 305 -9.03 -9.06 7.03
CA GLY A 305 -8.90 -9.56 8.39
C GLY A 305 -10.01 -9.11 9.35
N MET A 306 -11.18 -8.74 8.81
CA MET A 306 -12.32 -8.27 9.61
C MET A 306 -13.01 -9.45 10.30
N GLN A 307 -13.00 -9.51 11.64
CA GLN A 307 -13.68 -10.57 12.40
C GLN A 307 -15.22 -10.42 12.39
N GLN A 308 -15.71 -9.20 12.27
CA GLN A 308 -17.13 -8.86 12.14
C GLN A 308 -17.30 -7.88 10.97
N VAL A 309 -18.20 -8.21 10.05
CA VAL A 309 -18.58 -7.35 8.92
C VAL A 309 -19.82 -6.59 9.36
N PHE A 310 -19.75 -5.25 9.33
CA PHE A 310 -20.78 -4.34 9.81
C PHE A 310 -21.17 -3.33 8.74
#